data_AF-A0A344W7I6-F1
#
_entry.id   AF-A0A344W7I6-F1
#
_cell.length_a   1.000
_cell.length_b   1.000
_cell.length_c   1.000
_cell.angle_alpha   90.00
_cell.angle_beta   90.00
_cell.angle_gamma   90.00
#
_symmetry.space_group_name_H-M   'P 1'
#
loop_
_entity.id
_entity.type
_entity.pdbx_description
1 polymer ?
#
loop_
_entity_poly.entity_id
_entity_poly.type
_entity_poly.pdbx_seq_one_letter_code
_entity_poly.pdbx_strand_id
1 'polypeptide(L)' 'MRYFFQVLRGVASAMIGVGKKKNLAKDFDAVEKSGPWLYILVGLVMTILFIGSILFAVRLVLS' A
#
# COMPACT_ATOMS: atom_id res chain seq x y z
N MET A 1 6.64 -13.07 -8.33
CA MET A 1 5.36 -12.37 -8.65
C MET A 1 4.29 -12.50 -7.56
N ARG A 2 3.94 -13.72 -7.08
CA ARG A 2 2.86 -13.90 -6.08
C ARG A 2 3.01 -13.07 -4.79
N TYR A 3 4.24 -12.97 -4.26
CA TYR A 3 4.53 -12.21 -3.04
C TYR A 3 4.29 -10.71 -3.21
N PHE A 4 4.80 -10.12 -4.29
CA PHE A 4 4.59 -8.71 -4.62
C PHE A 4 3.11 -8.33 -4.74
N PHE A 5 2.31 -9.17 -5.43
CA PHE A 5 0.85 -8.96 -5.52
C PHE A 5 0.14 -9.08 -4.16
N GLN A 6 0.65 -9.92 -3.25
CA GLN A 6 0.12 -10.02 -1.89
C GLN A 6 0.40 -8.74 -1.10
N VAL A 7 1.64 -8.22 -1.17
CA VAL A 7 2.01 -6.96 -0.52
C VAL A 7 1.19 -5.79 -1.07
N LEU A 8 1.08 -5.67 -2.39
CA LEU A 8 0.23 -4.65 -3.04
C LEU A 8 -1.21 -4.74 -2.55
N ARG A 9 -1.80 -5.93 -2.52
CA ARG A 9 -3.19 -6.12 -2.08
C ARG A 9 -3.35 -5.81 -0.60
N GLY A 10 -2.40 -6.20 0.24
CA GLY A 10 -2.37 -5.89 1.67
C GLY A 10 -2.37 -4.39 1.90
N VAL A 11 -1.40 -3.69 1.30
CA VAL A 11 -1.24 -2.23 1.40
C VAL A 11 -2.46 -1.49 0.84
N ALA A 12 -2.96 -1.86 -0.34
CA ALA A 12 -4.15 -1.25 -0.93
C ALA A 12 -5.41 -1.48 -0.07
N SER A 13 -5.58 -2.68 0.49
CA SER A 13 -6.71 -2.98 1.37
C SER A 13 -6.67 -2.17 2.68
N ALA A 14 -5.47 -1.95 3.22
CA ALA A 14 -5.27 -1.09 4.38
C ALA A 14 -5.57 0.39 4.06
N MET A 15 -5.22 0.87 2.85
CA MET A 15 -5.54 2.24 2.41
C MET A 15 -7.03 2.49 2.25
N ILE A 16 -7.80 1.49 1.82
CA ILE A 16 -9.28 1.57 1.79
C ILE A 16 -9.88 1.41 3.21
N GLY A 17 -9.07 1.02 4.20
CA GLY A 17 -9.51 0.77 5.59
C GLY A 17 -10.06 -0.64 5.83
N VAL A 18 -9.93 -1.55 4.87
CA VAL A 18 -10.45 -2.93 4.94
C VAL A 18 -9.31 -3.92 5.23
N GLY A 19 -8.79 -3.88 6.46
CA GLY A 19 -7.74 -4.80 6.94
C GLY A 19 -8.31 -6.10 7.53
N LYS A 20 -8.31 -7.21 6.78
CA LYS A 20 -8.73 -8.52 7.33
C LYS A 20 -7.64 -9.11 8.24
N LYS A 21 -7.97 -9.49 9.47
CA LYS A 21 -7.02 -10.06 10.47
C LYS A 21 -6.17 -11.22 9.94
N LYS A 22 -6.73 -12.10 9.10
CA LYS A 22 -5.99 -13.22 8.49
C LYS A 22 -4.89 -12.78 7.50
N ASN A 23 -5.08 -11.64 6.84
CA ASN A 23 -4.10 -11.12 5.90
C ASN A 23 -3.01 -10.39 6.68
N LEU A 24 -3.37 -9.65 7.73
CA LEU A 24 -2.42 -9.06 8.67
C LEU A 24 -1.47 -10.12 9.24
N ALA A 25 -1.99 -11.23 9.79
CA ALA A 25 -1.14 -12.29 10.35
C ALA A 25 -0.14 -12.85 9.32
N LYS A 26 -0.58 -13.04 8.06
CA LYS A 26 0.29 -13.48 6.97
C LYS A 26 1.33 -12.44 6.57
N ASP A 27 0.96 -11.16 6.64
CA ASP A 27 1.86 -10.05 6.36
C ASP A 27 2.91 -9.92 7.48
N PHE A 28 2.54 -10.15 8.74
CA PHE A 28 3.49 -10.20 9.87
C PHE A 28 4.45 -11.39 9.76
N ASP A 29 3.98 -12.61 9.50
CA ASP A 29 4.84 -13.78 9.26
C ASP A 29 5.82 -13.55 8.10
N ALA A 30 5.36 -12.85 7.06
CA ALA A 30 6.18 -12.49 5.91
C ALA A 30 7.22 -11.42 6.26
N VAL A 31 6.86 -10.41 7.06
CA VAL A 31 7.78 -9.38 7.54
C VAL A 31 8.85 -9.99 8.46
N GLU A 32 8.48 -10.93 9.32
CA GLU A 32 9.41 -11.61 10.23
C GLU A 32 10.47 -12.43 9.47
N LYS A 33 10.09 -13.06 8.35
CA LYS A 33 11.01 -13.89 7.53
C LYS A 33 11.80 -13.13 6.49
N SER A 34 11.24 -12.07 5.90
CA SER A 34 11.80 -11.39 4.72
C SER A 34 12.13 -9.90 4.95
N GLY A 35 11.82 -9.38 6.14
CA GLY A 35 11.99 -7.97 6.50
C GLY A 35 10.85 -7.07 6.00
N PRO A 36 10.66 -5.89 6.62
CA PRO A 36 9.53 -5.00 6.32
C PRO A 36 9.72 -4.12 5.08
N TRP A 37 10.92 -4.11 4.49
CA TRP A 37 11.33 -3.14 3.47
C TRP A 37 10.38 -3.04 2.28
N LEU A 38 9.88 -4.17 1.78
CA LEU A 38 8.98 -4.17 0.63
C LEU A 38 7.62 -3.52 0.96
N TYR A 39 7.08 -3.75 2.17
CA TYR A 39 5.84 -3.12 2.62
C TYR A 39 6.01 -1.61 2.80
N ILE A 40 7.15 -1.17 3.33
CA ILE A 40 7.48 0.26 3.49
C ILE A 40 7.57 0.94 2.12
N LEU A 41 8.31 0.34 1.18
CA LEU A 41 8.51 0.91 -0.15
C LEU A 41 7.20 1.01 -0.93
N VAL A 42 6.36 -0.05 -0.90
CA VAL A 42 5.04 -0.03 -1.53
C VAL A 42 4.12 0.99 -0.86
N GLY A 43 4.14 1.10 0.47
CA GLY A 43 3.39 2.12 1.21
C GLY A 43 3.78 3.54 0.81
N LEU A 44 5.08 3.84 0.76
CA LEU A 44 5.59 5.16 0.37
C LEU A 44 5.20 5.54 -1.06
N VAL A 45 5.35 4.61 -2.02
CA VAL A 45 4.95 4.82 -3.41
C VAL A 45 3.47 5.15 -3.51
N MET A 46 2.62 4.40 -2.81
CA MET A 46 1.17 4.64 -2.82
C MET A 46 0.80 5.98 -2.16
N THR A 47 1.50 6.40 -1.10
CA THR A 47 1.30 7.73 -0.49
C THR A 47 1.63 8.85 -1.48
N ILE A 48 2.74 8.75 -2.20
CA ILE A 48 3.12 9.73 -3.23
C ILE A 48 2.06 9.78 -4.33
N LEU A 49 1.59 8.62 -4.79
CA LEU A 49 0.51 8.54 -5.79
C LEU A 49 -0.78 9.21 -5.32
N PHE A 50 -1.17 9.00 -4.06
CA PHE A 50 -2.35 9.61 -3.47
C PHE A 50 -2.25 11.15 -3.44
N ILE A 51 -1.13 11.67 -2.92
CA ILE A 51 -0.89 13.12 -2.88
C ILE A 51 -0.85 13.71 -4.29
N GLY A 52 -0.13 13.05 -5.21
CA GLY A 52 -0.06 13.46 -6.61
C GLY A 52 -1.43 13.50 -7.28
N SER A 53 -2.29 12.52 -7.00
CA SER A 53 -3.67 12.48 -7.50
C SER A 53 -4.50 13.67 -7.00
N ILE A 54 -4.36 14.05 -5.72
CA ILE A 54 -5.07 15.22 -5.17
C ILE A 54 -4.57 16.49 -5.84
N LEU A 55 -3.25 16.69 -5.91
CA LEU A 55 -2.66 17.86 -6.55
C LEU A 55 -3.08 17.98 -8.02
N PHE A 56 -3.11 16.86 -8.73
CA PHE A 56 -3.59 16.81 -10.11
C PHE A 56 -5.06 17.19 -10.22
N ALA A 57 -5.94 16.60 -9.41
CA ALA A 57 -7.36 16.92 -9.41
C ALA A 57 -7.63 18.40 -9.10
N VAL A 58 -6.96 18.95 -8.09
CA VAL A 58 -7.05 20.37 -7.73
C VAL A 58 -6.59 21.26 -8.88
N ARG A 59 -5.46 20.94 -9.53
CA ARG A 59 -4.97 21.69 -10.69
C ARG A 59 -5.89 21.61 -11.89
N LEU A 60 -6.50 20.44 -12.13
CA LEU A 60 -7.45 20.23 -13.22
C LEU A 60 -8.70 21.10 -13.03
N VAL A 61 -9.19 21.22 -11.79
CA VAL A 61 -10.35 22.06 -11.45
C VAL A 61 -10.02 23.56 -11.50
N LEU A 62 -8.79 23.95 -11.17
CA LEU A 62 -8.33 25.34 -11.18
C LEU A 62 -7.84 25.85 -12.53
N SER A 63 -7.66 24.97 -13.53
CA SER A 63 -7.30 25.34 -14.90
C SER A 63 -8.53 25.62 -15.74
#